data_AF-A0A4Y1R0G1-F1
#
_entry.id   AF-A0A4Y1R0G1-F1
#
_cell.length_a   1.000
_cell.length_b   1.000
_cell.length_c   1.000
_cell.angle_alpha   90.00
_cell.angle_beta   90.00
_cell.angle_gamma   90.00
#
_symmetry.space_group_name_H-M   'P 1'
#
loop_
_entity.id
_entity.type
_entity.pdbx_description
1 polymer ?
#
loop_
_entity_poly.entity_id
_entity_poly.type
_entity_poly.pdbx_seq_one_letter_code
_entity_poly.pdbx_strand_id
1 'polypeptide(L)'
;MKRESQESLLPPEQPSAKREISSDGSPNNVIFDWLDKQKPKSVVFIGFGSECKLSKEQVFEIAHGLELSELPFLWALRKPNWANSEADALPPSFVERTTEKGLVCLGWVPQMEILGAPISWGPLNARLLVEKDLAVEVKRTEDGSVCKDYIAKTLRHAMVAEEGRREAKKQCKESCQSFWRSQAAPRPLHWPIFHYLKNNVTRRSF
;
A
#
# COMPACT_ATOMS: atom_id res chain seq x y z
N MET A 1 55.85 38.22 -20.11
CA MET A 1 55.50 37.15 -21.08
C MET A 1 55.36 35.86 -20.28
N LYS A 2 54.23 35.16 -20.17
CA LYS A 2 52.92 35.21 -20.81
C LYS A 2 51.85 34.93 -19.74
N ARG A 3 50.64 35.45 -19.97
CA ARG A 3 49.39 35.09 -19.27
C ARG A 3 48.84 33.82 -19.92
N GLU A 4 48.20 32.96 -19.15
CA GLU A 4 47.17 31.99 -19.56
C GLU A 4 46.51 31.52 -18.26
N SER A 5 45.47 32.24 -17.82
CA SER A 5 44.04 31.95 -18.02
C SER A 5 43.55 30.78 -17.17
N GLN A 6 42.80 31.16 -16.14
CA GLN A 6 42.00 30.29 -15.29
C GLN A 6 41.01 29.49 -16.14
N GLU A 7 40.92 28.18 -15.87
CA GLU A 7 39.71 27.44 -16.17
C GLU A 7 39.30 26.67 -14.92
N SER A 8 38.29 27.20 -14.26
CA SER A 8 37.60 26.62 -13.12
C SER A 8 37.00 25.28 -13.55
N LEU A 9 37.50 24.18 -12.99
CA LEU A 9 36.93 22.84 -13.13
C LEU A 9 35.60 22.79 -12.38
N LEU A 10 34.52 23.16 -13.07
CA LEU A 10 33.17 22.77 -12.67
C LEU A 10 32.99 21.29 -13.00
N PRO A 11 32.46 20.46 -12.08
CA PRO A 11 32.07 19.10 -12.40
C PRO A 11 30.99 19.13 -13.50
N PRO A 12 30.96 18.14 -14.40
CA PRO A 12 29.97 18.10 -15.48
C PRO A 12 28.57 18.14 -14.86
N GLU A 13 27.75 19.09 -15.30
CA GLU A 13 26.34 19.10 -14.99
C GLU A 13 25.76 17.74 -15.39
N GLN A 14 25.27 17.00 -14.41
CA GLN A 14 24.56 15.77 -14.67
C GLN A 14 23.37 16.12 -15.56
N PRO A 15 23.20 15.47 -16.73
CA PRO A 15 22.05 15.72 -17.57
C PRO A 15 20.81 15.48 -16.72
N SER A 16 20.01 16.53 -16.57
CA SER A 16 18.67 16.48 -15.99
C SER A 16 18.00 15.23 -16.52
N ALA A 17 17.79 14.26 -15.63
CA ALA A 17 17.14 13.01 -15.94
C ALA A 17 15.70 13.31 -16.37
N LYS A 18 15.52 13.65 -17.65
CA LYS A 18 14.32 13.33 -18.39
C LYS A 18 14.20 11.82 -18.24
N ARG A 19 13.33 11.38 -17.32
CA ARG A 19 12.92 9.98 -17.27
C ARG A 19 12.42 9.67 -18.67
N GLU A 20 13.24 8.96 -19.42
CA GLU A 20 12.79 8.26 -20.59
C GLU A 20 11.61 7.40 -20.12
N ILE A 21 10.44 7.67 -20.69
CA ILE A 21 9.27 6.82 -20.52
C ILE A 21 9.61 5.54 -21.27
N SER A 22 10.32 4.64 -20.59
CA SER A 22 10.47 3.27 -21.03
C SER A 22 9.14 2.59 -20.74
N SER A 23 8.32 2.42 -21.79
CA SER A 23 7.11 1.61 -21.78
C SER A 23 7.45 0.11 -21.67
N ASP A 24 8.23 -0.27 -20.67
CA ASP A 24 8.37 -1.66 -20.28
C ASP A 24 7.14 -2.00 -19.43
N GLY A 25 6.19 -2.73 -20.01
CA GLY A 25 4.90 -3.07 -19.41
C GLY A 25 5.00 -4.07 -18.24
N SER A 26 6.01 -3.93 -17.37
CA SER A 26 6.12 -4.76 -16.18
C SER A 26 4.88 -4.55 -15.28
N PRO A 27 4.33 -5.61 -14.66
CA PRO A 27 3.17 -5.50 -13.77
C PRO A 27 3.35 -4.48 -12.65
N ASN A 28 4.60 -4.27 -12.21
CA ASN A 28 4.95 -3.28 -11.21
C ASN A 28 4.73 -1.85 -11.70
N ASN A 29 5.10 -1.55 -12.95
CA ASN A 29 4.91 -0.21 -13.52
C ASN A 29 3.43 0.16 -13.58
N VAL A 30 2.55 -0.78 -13.92
CA VAL A 30 1.09 -0.57 -13.92
C VAL A 30 0.56 -0.25 -12.52
N ILE A 31 1.06 -0.93 -11.48
CA ILE A 31 0.67 -0.68 -10.09
C ILE A 31 1.07 0.74 -9.66
N PHE A 32 2.32 1.13 -9.87
CA PHE A 32 2.80 2.44 -9.46
C PHE A 32 2.18 3.57 -10.27
N ASP A 33 1.99 3.39 -11.58
CA ASP A 33 1.29 4.36 -12.43
C ASP A 33 -0.17 4.57 -12.00
N TRP A 34 -0.82 3.51 -11.52
CA TRP A 34 -2.18 3.61 -10.98
C TRP A 34 -2.18 4.31 -9.62
N LEU A 35 -1.25 3.96 -8.72
CA LEU A 35 -1.11 4.57 -7.40
C LEU A 35 -0.79 6.06 -7.47
N ASP A 36 0.07 6.48 -8.41
CA ASP A 36 0.48 7.88 -8.61
C ASP A 36 -0.68 8.79 -9.03
N LYS A 37 -1.77 8.23 -9.58
CA LYS A 37 -2.99 8.95 -9.92
C LYS A 37 -3.94 9.15 -8.74
N GLN A 38 -3.71 8.45 -7.63
CA GLN A 38 -4.57 8.50 -6.44
C GLN A 38 -4.15 9.62 -5.49
N LYS A 39 -5.07 10.07 -4.63
CA LYS A 39 -4.74 11.04 -3.58
C LYS A 39 -3.81 10.41 -2.54
N PRO A 40 -2.86 11.14 -1.97
CA PRO A 40 -2.02 10.62 -0.90
C PRO A 40 -2.85 10.09 0.28
N LYS A 41 -2.52 8.90 0.77
CA LYS A 41 -3.19 8.24 1.91
C LYS A 41 -4.69 7.96 1.70
N SER A 42 -5.14 7.81 0.45
CA SER A 42 -6.54 7.48 0.13
C SER A 42 -6.79 6.05 -0.32
N VAL A 43 -5.74 5.29 -0.62
CA VAL A 43 -5.86 3.93 -1.16
C VAL A 43 -5.85 2.91 -0.03
N VAL A 44 -6.83 1.99 -0.04
CA VAL A 44 -6.84 0.81 0.81
C VAL A 44 -6.00 -0.28 0.15
N PHE A 45 -4.96 -0.76 0.82
CA PHE A 45 -4.22 -1.95 0.40
C PHE A 45 -4.84 -3.19 1.04
N ILE A 46 -5.12 -4.22 0.24
CA ILE A 46 -5.66 -5.50 0.69
C ILE A 46 -4.66 -6.60 0.33
N GLY A 47 -4.20 -7.31 1.34
CA GLY A 47 -3.33 -8.48 1.20
C GLY A 47 -3.56 -9.45 2.34
N PHE A 48 -3.73 -10.73 2.01
CA PHE A 48 -3.97 -11.80 3.00
C PHE A 48 -2.74 -12.69 3.23
N GLY A 49 -1.62 -12.40 2.55
CA GLY A 49 -0.41 -13.23 2.61
C GLY A 49 -0.54 -14.57 1.87
N SER A 50 0.51 -15.40 1.94
CA SER A 50 0.56 -16.71 1.28
C SER A 50 -0.26 -17.79 1.98
N GLU A 51 -0.43 -17.67 3.30
CA GLU A 51 -0.99 -18.73 4.14
C GLU A 51 -2.52 -18.70 4.20
N CYS A 52 -3.15 -17.57 3.90
CA CYS A 52 -4.60 -17.43 3.97
C CYS A 52 -5.27 -17.97 2.69
N LYS A 53 -6.12 -18.98 2.86
CA LYS A 53 -6.92 -19.57 1.78
C LYS A 53 -8.38 -19.12 1.94
N LEU A 54 -8.80 -18.18 1.09
CA LEU A 54 -10.16 -17.66 1.10
C LEU A 54 -11.11 -18.57 0.31
N SER A 55 -12.30 -18.83 0.86
CA SER A 55 -13.39 -19.49 0.12
C SER A 55 -13.95 -18.57 -0.97
N LYS A 56 -14.76 -19.13 -1.88
CA LYS A 56 -15.40 -18.35 -2.94
C LYS A 56 -16.31 -17.27 -2.37
N GLU A 57 -17.11 -17.63 -1.38
CA GLU A 57 -18.04 -16.76 -0.68
C GLU A 57 -17.28 -15.61 -0.01
N GLN A 58 -16.17 -15.90 0.68
CA GLN A 58 -15.36 -14.87 1.32
C GLN A 58 -14.78 -13.88 0.31
N VAL A 59 -14.22 -14.36 -0.80
CA VAL A 59 -13.68 -13.48 -1.85
C VAL A 59 -14.79 -12.59 -2.42
N PHE A 60 -15.99 -13.13 -2.60
CA PHE A 60 -17.12 -12.38 -3.15
C PHE A 60 -17.63 -11.33 -2.17
N GLU A 61 -17.74 -11.66 -0.89
CA GLU A 61 -18.12 -10.71 0.16
C GLU A 61 -17.08 -9.59 0.32
N ILE A 62 -15.78 -9.91 0.21
CA ILE A 62 -14.70 -8.91 0.19
C ILE A 62 -14.83 -8.00 -1.03
N ALA A 63 -14.97 -8.57 -2.22
CA ALA A 63 -15.11 -7.82 -3.47
C ALA A 63 -16.30 -6.84 -3.40
N HIS A 64 -17.48 -7.34 -3.01
CA HIS A 64 -18.66 -6.49 -2.87
C HIS A 64 -18.50 -5.45 -1.75
N GLY A 65 -17.83 -5.79 -0.65
CA GLY A 65 -17.52 -4.83 0.42
C GLY A 65 -16.60 -3.70 -0.06
N LEU A 66 -15.61 -4.01 -0.89
CA LEU A 66 -14.73 -3.01 -1.52
C LEU A 66 -15.52 -2.09 -2.46
N GLU A 67 -16.34 -2.68 -3.34
CA GLU A 67 -17.22 -1.94 -4.25
C GLU A 67 -18.15 -0.99 -3.49
N LEU A 68 -18.85 -1.50 -2.47
CA LEU A 68 -19.77 -0.73 -1.62
C LEU A 68 -19.07 0.34 -0.78
N SER A 69 -17.77 0.19 -0.49
CA SER A 69 -17.01 1.18 0.28
C SER A 69 -16.80 2.48 -0.49
N GLU A 70 -16.82 2.41 -1.83
CA GLU A 70 -16.49 3.48 -2.77
C GLU A 70 -15.08 4.08 -2.61
N LEU A 71 -14.21 3.43 -1.83
CA LEU A 71 -12.84 3.87 -1.60
C LEU A 71 -11.92 3.37 -2.71
N PRO A 72 -10.87 4.12 -3.06
CA PRO A 72 -9.81 3.60 -3.90
C PRO A 72 -9.13 2.39 -3.25
N PHE A 73 -8.89 1.32 -3.98
CA PHE A 73 -8.29 0.11 -3.43
C PHE A 73 -7.28 -0.57 -4.36
N LEU A 74 -6.26 -1.19 -3.76
CA LEU A 74 -5.32 -2.08 -4.42
C LEU A 74 -5.39 -3.44 -3.72
N TRP A 75 -5.87 -4.46 -4.43
CA TRP A 75 -6.02 -5.80 -3.88
C TRP A 75 -5.02 -6.78 -4.50
N ALA A 76 -4.06 -7.22 -3.68
CA ALA A 76 -3.18 -8.33 -3.98
C ALA A 76 -3.91 -9.65 -3.65
N LEU A 77 -4.64 -10.18 -4.64
CA LEU A 77 -5.38 -11.42 -4.50
C LEU A 77 -4.55 -12.55 -5.11
N ARG A 78 -4.12 -13.51 -4.29
CA ARG A 78 -3.60 -14.75 -4.85
C ARG A 78 -4.76 -15.55 -5.45
N LYS A 79 -4.60 -16.05 -6.68
CA LYS A 79 -5.59 -16.93 -7.32
C LYS A 79 -6.00 -18.04 -6.35
N PRO A 80 -7.27 -18.11 -5.93
CA PRO A 80 -7.73 -19.16 -5.03
C PRO A 80 -7.75 -20.53 -5.73
N ASN A 81 -7.52 -21.61 -4.98
CA ASN A 81 -7.47 -22.96 -5.54
C ASN A 81 -8.79 -23.44 -6.15
N TRP A 82 -9.92 -22.87 -5.74
CA TRP A 82 -11.25 -23.20 -6.26
C TRP A 82 -11.54 -22.52 -7.61
N ALA A 83 -10.74 -21.52 -8.01
CA ALA A 83 -10.92 -20.82 -9.27
C ALA A 83 -10.19 -21.57 -10.39
N ASN A 84 -10.90 -21.95 -11.45
CA ASN A 84 -10.31 -22.66 -12.58
C ASN A 84 -9.39 -21.73 -13.38
N SER A 85 -9.80 -20.48 -13.58
CA SER A 85 -9.02 -19.42 -14.23
C SER A 85 -8.91 -18.19 -13.33
N GLU A 86 -8.11 -17.20 -13.76
CA GLU A 86 -8.03 -15.89 -13.11
C GLU A 86 -9.33 -15.10 -13.19
N ALA A 87 -10.08 -15.24 -14.29
CA ALA A 87 -11.39 -14.61 -14.46
C ALA A 87 -12.43 -15.14 -13.47
N ASP A 88 -12.32 -16.42 -13.07
CA ASP A 88 -13.23 -17.03 -12.10
C ASP A 88 -12.95 -16.61 -10.65
N ALA A 89 -11.80 -15.98 -10.38
CA ALA A 89 -11.37 -15.65 -9.03
C ALA A 89 -12.18 -14.52 -8.39
N LEU A 90 -12.92 -13.74 -9.19
CA LEU A 90 -13.67 -12.56 -8.74
C LEU A 90 -15.14 -12.68 -9.14
N PRO A 91 -16.05 -11.92 -8.49
CA PRO A 91 -17.43 -11.83 -8.95
C PRO A 91 -17.51 -11.33 -10.40
N PRO A 92 -18.51 -11.81 -11.17
CA PRO A 92 -18.71 -11.35 -12.53
C PRO A 92 -18.82 -9.82 -12.61
N SER A 93 -18.14 -9.26 -13.60
CA SER A 93 -18.08 -7.84 -13.91
C SER A 93 -17.49 -6.94 -12.80
N PHE A 94 -16.86 -7.52 -11.76
CA PHE A 94 -16.32 -6.73 -10.63
C PHE A 94 -15.20 -5.78 -11.05
N VAL A 95 -14.27 -6.26 -11.89
CA VAL A 95 -13.14 -5.46 -12.35
C VAL A 95 -13.63 -4.28 -13.18
N GLU A 96 -14.58 -4.52 -14.09
CA GLU A 96 -15.18 -3.52 -14.96
C GLU A 96 -15.88 -2.43 -14.13
N ARG A 97 -16.71 -2.83 -13.17
CA ARG A 97 -17.43 -1.89 -12.28
C ARG A 97 -16.50 -1.08 -11.38
N THR A 98 -15.29 -1.56 -11.11
CA THR A 98 -14.35 -0.91 -10.21
C THR A 98 -13.14 -0.27 -10.91
N THR A 99 -13.03 -0.33 -12.25
CA THR A 99 -11.86 0.13 -13.03
C THR A 99 -11.30 1.51 -12.63
N GLU A 100 -12.16 2.47 -12.27
CA GLU A 100 -11.72 3.83 -11.89
C GLU A 100 -11.16 3.92 -10.46
N LYS A 101 -11.59 3.02 -9.57
CA LYS A 101 -11.31 3.07 -8.12
C LYS A 101 -10.48 1.90 -7.63
N GLY A 102 -10.43 0.80 -8.37
CA GLY A 102 -9.88 -0.47 -7.93
C GLY A 102 -8.85 -1.00 -8.89
N LEU A 103 -7.74 -1.48 -8.35
CA LEU A 103 -6.78 -2.32 -9.06
C LEU A 103 -6.68 -3.67 -8.36
N VAL A 104 -6.99 -4.75 -9.07
CA VAL A 104 -6.80 -6.13 -8.58
C VAL A 104 -5.60 -6.75 -9.26
N CYS A 105 -4.63 -7.17 -8.46
CA CYS A 105 -3.43 -7.85 -8.93
C CYS A 105 -3.54 -9.33 -8.54
N LEU A 106 -3.64 -10.20 -9.55
CA LEU A 106 -3.63 -11.62 -9.33
C LEU A 106 -2.20 -12.12 -9.22
N GLY A 107 -1.82 -12.58 -8.02
CA GLY A 107 -0.46 -13.07 -7.75
C GLY A 107 0.37 -12.16 -6.87
N TRP A 108 1.68 -12.13 -7.12
CA TRP A 108 2.62 -11.39 -6.27
C TRP A 108 2.60 -9.89 -6.60
N VAL A 109 2.70 -9.07 -5.56
CA VAL A 109 2.89 -7.61 -5.68
C VAL A 109 4.10 -7.18 -4.85
N PRO A 110 4.78 -6.08 -5.20
CA PRO A 110 5.88 -5.55 -4.42
C PRO A 110 5.38 -4.86 -3.14
N GLN A 111 4.88 -5.65 -2.19
CA GLN A 111 4.22 -5.18 -0.97
C GLN A 111 5.11 -4.20 -0.17
N MET A 112 6.41 -4.44 -0.16
CA MET A 112 7.41 -3.60 0.51
C MET A 112 7.45 -2.18 -0.05
N GLU A 113 7.40 -2.05 -1.38
CA GLU A 113 7.48 -0.78 -2.08
C GLU A 113 6.13 -0.05 -2.01
N ILE A 114 5.02 -0.79 -2.10
CA ILE A 114 3.65 -0.25 -1.95
C ILE A 114 3.43 0.33 -0.55
N LEU A 115 3.87 -0.37 0.50
CA LEU A 115 3.65 0.06 1.89
C LEU A 115 4.77 0.96 2.43
N GLY A 116 5.91 1.03 1.75
CA GLY A 116 7.08 1.83 2.17
C GLY A 116 7.76 1.34 3.46
N ALA A 117 7.34 0.19 4.00
CA ALA A 117 7.91 -0.40 5.20
C ALA A 117 7.76 -1.93 5.19
N PRO A 118 8.71 -2.68 5.77
CA PRO A 118 8.55 -4.10 6.06
C PRO A 118 7.46 -4.32 7.09
N ILE A 119 6.28 -4.70 6.61
CA ILE A 119 5.29 -5.36 7.44
C ILE A 119 5.58 -6.86 7.36
N SER A 120 6.38 -7.35 8.30
CA SER A 120 6.44 -8.80 8.55
C SER A 120 5.14 -9.17 9.24
N TRP A 121 4.15 -9.57 8.44
CA TRP A 121 2.81 -9.87 8.94
C TRP A 121 2.82 -10.97 10.01
N GLY A 122 3.81 -11.88 9.99
CA GLY A 122 4.14 -12.83 11.06
C GLY A 122 2.93 -13.48 11.75
N PRO A 123 3.08 -14.00 12.97
CA PRO A 123 1.95 -14.17 13.87
C PRO A 123 1.64 -12.82 14.54
N LEU A 124 1.28 -11.79 13.77
CA LEU A 124 0.65 -10.61 14.36
C LEU A 124 -0.68 -11.05 14.94
N ASN A 125 -0.81 -10.96 16.26
CA ASN A 125 -2.07 -11.20 16.93
C ASN A 125 -3.02 -10.05 16.56
N ALA A 126 -3.94 -10.30 15.62
CA ALA A 126 -4.93 -9.31 15.18
C ALA A 126 -5.69 -8.73 16.37
N ARG A 127 -5.99 -9.55 17.38
CA ARG A 127 -6.61 -9.10 18.63
C ARG A 127 -5.72 -8.14 19.41
N LEU A 128 -4.42 -8.40 19.49
CA LEU A 128 -3.49 -7.47 20.14
C LEU A 128 -3.43 -6.13 19.41
N LEU A 129 -3.50 -6.12 18.08
CA LEU A 129 -3.54 -4.87 17.31
C LEU A 129 -4.82 -4.09 17.62
N VAL A 130 -5.97 -4.76 17.70
CA VAL A 130 -7.24 -4.13 18.10
C VAL A 130 -7.17 -3.62 19.55
N GLU A 131 -6.66 -4.41 20.48
CA GLU A 131 -6.50 -4.03 21.90
C GLU A 131 -5.54 -2.87 22.13
N LYS A 132 -4.62 -2.61 21.19
CA LYS A 132 -3.69 -1.48 21.23
C LYS A 132 -4.21 -0.27 20.45
N ASP A 133 -5.44 -0.32 19.97
CA ASP A 133 -6.03 0.65 19.07
C ASP A 133 -5.15 0.89 17.83
N LEU A 134 -4.56 -0.19 17.31
CA LEU A 134 -3.76 -0.22 16.08
C LEU A 134 -4.45 -1.07 15.00
N ALA A 135 -5.74 -1.35 15.12
CA ALA A 135 -6.50 -2.00 14.05
C ALA A 135 -7.99 -1.85 14.32
N VAL A 136 -8.77 -1.73 13.25
CA VAL A 136 -10.21 -1.85 13.32
C VAL A 136 -10.59 -3.25 12.83
N GLU A 137 -11.23 -4.03 13.69
CA GLU A 137 -11.71 -5.36 13.32
C GLU A 137 -12.96 -5.26 12.44
N VAL A 138 -12.99 -6.05 11.37
CA VAL A 138 -14.22 -6.27 10.60
C VAL A 138 -15.09 -7.24 11.40
N LYS A 139 -16.25 -6.77 11.86
CA LYS A 139 -17.20 -7.63 12.59
C LYS A 139 -17.65 -8.78 11.70
N ARG A 140 -17.69 -9.97 12.30
CA ARG A 140 -18.34 -11.14 11.71
C ARG A 140 -19.83 -11.12 12.03
N THR A 141 -20.60 -11.78 11.19
CA THR A 141 -22.02 -12.08 11.44
C THR A 141 -22.16 -13.11 12.57
N GLU A 142 -23.40 -13.34 13.01
CA GLU A 142 -23.71 -14.25 14.13
C GLU A 142 -23.27 -15.70 13.87
N ASP A 143 -23.28 -16.13 12.61
CA ASP A 143 -22.78 -17.44 12.15
C ASP A 143 -21.25 -17.48 11.96
N GLY A 144 -20.55 -16.38 12.24
CA GLY A 144 -19.10 -16.26 12.09
C GLY A 144 -18.61 -16.00 10.66
N SER A 145 -19.52 -15.76 9.72
CA SER A 145 -19.17 -15.42 8.33
C SER A 145 -18.79 -13.93 8.17
N VAL A 146 -18.23 -13.61 7.00
CA VAL A 146 -17.84 -12.25 6.64
C VAL A 146 -18.92 -11.67 5.76
N CYS A 147 -19.33 -10.43 6.02
CA CYS A 147 -20.38 -9.73 5.29
C CYS A 147 -19.87 -8.42 4.67
N LYS A 148 -20.21 -8.19 3.41
CA LYS A 148 -19.87 -7.01 2.61
C LYS A 148 -20.26 -5.68 3.28
N ASP A 149 -21.39 -5.63 3.98
CA ASP A 149 -21.87 -4.40 4.62
C ASP A 149 -20.96 -4.01 5.79
N TYR A 150 -20.51 -4.99 6.57
CA TYR A 150 -19.56 -4.77 7.65
C TYR A 150 -18.18 -4.42 7.13
N ILE A 151 -17.71 -5.06 6.05
CA ILE A 151 -16.47 -4.68 5.38
C ILE A 151 -16.53 -3.22 4.94
N ALA A 152 -17.55 -2.84 4.17
CA ALA A 152 -17.69 -1.50 3.63
C ALA A 152 -17.77 -0.45 4.76
N LYS A 153 -18.55 -0.75 5.81
CA LYS A 153 -18.68 0.12 6.99
C LYS A 153 -17.33 0.28 7.72
N THR A 154 -16.62 -0.81 7.97
CA THR A 154 -15.33 -0.78 8.66
C THR A 154 -14.27 -0.02 7.84
N LEU A 155 -14.20 -0.25 6.53
CA LEU A 155 -13.28 0.47 5.65
C LEU A 155 -13.56 1.98 5.64
N ARG A 156 -14.82 2.39 5.49
CA ARG A 156 -15.20 3.80 5.57
C ARG A 156 -14.88 4.42 6.92
N HIS A 157 -15.15 3.71 8.01
CA HIS A 157 -14.81 4.19 9.34
C HIS A 157 -13.30 4.41 9.49
N ALA A 158 -12.47 3.42 9.11
CA ALA A 158 -11.02 3.52 9.20
C ALA A 158 -10.42 4.64 8.32
N MET A 159 -10.96 4.84 7.11
CA MET A 159 -10.38 5.75 6.13
C MET A 159 -10.96 7.18 6.15
N VAL A 160 -12.23 7.34 6.54
CA VAL A 160 -12.96 8.61 6.40
C VAL A 160 -13.29 9.26 7.73
N ALA A 161 -13.68 8.48 8.75
CA ALA A 161 -14.04 9.06 10.05
C ALA A 161 -12.82 9.74 10.69
N GLU A 162 -13.00 10.91 11.28
CA GLU A 162 -11.90 11.64 11.94
C GLU A 162 -11.20 10.80 13.02
N GLU A 163 -11.99 10.04 13.79
CA GLU A 163 -11.49 9.09 14.77
C GLU A 163 -10.66 7.97 14.11
N GLY A 164 -11.19 7.32 13.08
CA GLY A 164 -10.47 6.28 12.33
C GLY A 164 -9.18 6.80 11.67
N ARG A 165 -9.21 8.02 11.12
CA ARG A 165 -8.02 8.68 10.56
C ARG A 165 -6.99 9.05 11.61
N ARG A 166 -7.41 9.49 12.80
CA ARG A 166 -6.50 9.75 13.92
C ARG A 166 -5.81 8.46 14.35
N GLU A 167 -6.57 7.37 14.43
CA GLU A 167 -6.02 6.10 14.86
C GLU A 167 -5.01 5.53 13.87
N ALA A 168 -5.40 5.44 12.60
CA ALA A 168 -4.51 4.97 11.53
C ALA A 168 -3.21 5.81 11.44
N LYS A 169 -3.29 7.12 11.69
CA LYS A 169 -2.11 8.03 11.69
C LYS A 169 -1.21 7.83 12.90
N LYS A 170 -1.78 7.68 14.11
CA LYS A 170 -1.01 7.39 15.33
C LYS A 170 -0.27 6.05 15.17
N GLN A 171 -1.00 5.05 14.67
CA GLN A 171 -0.52 3.70 14.42
C GLN A 171 0.67 3.64 13.44
N CYS A 172 0.57 4.30 12.28
CA CYS A 172 1.65 4.28 11.29
C CYS A 172 2.93 4.93 11.86
N LYS A 173 2.79 6.00 12.64
CA LYS A 173 3.91 6.70 13.28
C LYS A 173 4.58 5.88 14.38
N GLU A 174 3.80 5.29 15.29
CA GLU A 174 4.34 4.50 16.41
C GLU A 174 4.92 3.16 15.96
N SER A 175 4.23 2.46 15.06
CA SER A 175 4.70 1.17 14.51
C SER A 175 5.97 1.35 13.68
N CYS A 176 6.04 2.36 12.81
CA CYS A 176 7.28 2.69 12.11
C CYS A 176 8.38 3.08 13.09
N GLN A 177 8.12 3.96 14.07
CA GLN A 177 9.15 4.38 15.02
C GLN A 177 9.68 3.22 15.86
N SER A 178 8.82 2.31 16.33
CA SER A 178 9.23 1.15 17.12
C SER A 178 10.04 0.14 16.28
N PHE A 179 9.54 -0.17 15.07
CA PHE A 179 10.21 -1.08 14.15
C PHE A 179 11.59 -0.54 13.71
N TRP A 180 11.67 0.74 13.31
CA TRP A 180 12.93 1.36 12.91
C TRP A 180 13.90 1.56 14.08
N ARG A 181 13.41 1.76 15.32
CA ARG A 181 14.27 1.75 16.52
C ARG A 181 14.87 0.37 16.78
N SER A 182 14.14 -0.70 16.50
CA SER A 182 14.63 -2.08 16.63
C SER A 182 15.64 -2.44 15.52
N GLN A 183 15.48 -1.89 14.31
CA GLN A 183 16.41 -2.08 13.19
C GLN A 183 17.59 -1.10 13.16
N ALA A 184 17.58 -0.05 13.99
CA ALA A 184 18.65 0.94 14.12
C ALA A 184 19.89 0.41 14.89
N ALA A 185 20.17 -0.89 14.84
CA ALA A 185 21.52 -1.40 15.11
C ALA A 185 22.39 -1.13 13.86
N PRO A 186 23.60 -0.56 14.01
CA PRO A 186 24.24 0.19 12.92
C PRO A 186 24.78 -0.70 11.80
N ARG A 187 24.40 -0.41 10.55
CA ARG A 187 25.24 -0.65 9.37
C ARG A 187 25.37 0.63 8.53
N PRO A 188 26.57 0.99 8.02
CA PRO A 188 26.95 2.40 7.80
C PRO A 188 26.51 3.03 6.47
N LEU A 189 25.68 2.40 5.64
CA LEU A 189 25.52 2.83 4.24
C LEU A 189 24.19 3.51 3.88
N HIS A 190 23.27 3.73 4.84
CA HIS A 190 21.93 4.27 4.51
C HIS A 190 21.63 5.69 5.04
N TRP A 191 22.61 6.36 5.65
CA TRP A 191 22.42 7.71 6.22
C TRP A 191 21.91 8.78 5.23
N PRO A 192 22.32 8.79 3.94
CA PRO A 192 21.83 9.78 2.98
C PRO A 192 20.33 9.64 2.65
N ILE A 193 19.80 8.42 2.64
CA ILE A 193 18.37 8.15 2.36
C ILE A 193 17.50 8.55 3.55
N PHE A 194 17.98 8.31 4.77
CA PHE A 194 17.32 8.77 5.99
C PHE A 194 17.19 10.29 6.04
N HIS A 195 18.22 11.03 5.59
CA HIS A 195 18.19 12.49 5.52
C HIS A 195 17.23 13.02 4.45
N TYR A 196 17.14 12.34 3.30
CA TYR A 196 16.22 12.69 2.20
C TYR A 196 14.74 12.53 2.62
N LEU A 197 14.40 11.41 3.25
CA LEU A 197 13.02 11.14 3.68
C LEU A 197 12.59 12.01 4.87
N LYS A 198 13.51 12.31 5.79
CA LYS A 198 13.24 13.20 6.94
C LYS A 198 13.00 14.66 6.52
N ASN A 199 13.67 15.14 5.47
CA ASN A 199 13.58 16.53 5.04
C ASN A 199 12.57 16.79 3.92
N ASN A 200 12.20 15.78 3.11
CA ASN A 200 11.28 15.97 1.97
C ASN A 200 9.83 15.49 2.23
N VAL A 201 9.53 14.81 3.34
CA VAL A 201 8.16 14.33 3.64
C VAL A 201 7.36 15.31 4.53
N THR A 202 7.99 16.36 5.05
CA THR A 202 7.27 17.46 5.72
C THR A 202 7.86 18.80 5.33
N ARG A 203 7.37 19.34 4.21
CA ARG A 203 7.06 20.77 3.98
C ARG A 203 6.86 20.98 2.49
N ARG A 204 5.59 21.13 2.07
CA ARG A 204 5.23 22.20 1.13
C ARG A 204 3.92 22.81 1.63
N SER A 205 4.08 23.97 2.26
CA SER A 205 3.02 24.92 2.54
C SER A 205 2.97 25.91 1.38
N PHE A 206 1.74 26.31 1.04
CA PHE A 206 1.28 27.27 0.02
C PHE A 206 1.26 26.74 -1.42
#